data_AF-A0A944SXF6-F1
#
_entry.id   AF-A0A944SXF6-F1
#
_cell.length_a   1.000
_cell.length_b   1.000
_cell.length_c   1.000
_cell.angle_alpha   90.00
_cell.angle_beta   90.00
_cell.angle_gamma   90.00
#
_symmetry.space_group_name_H-M   'P 1'
#
loop_
_entity.id
_entity.type
_entity.pdbx_description
1 polymer ?
#
loop_
_entity_poly.entity_id
_entity_poly.type
_entity_poly.pdbx_seq_one_letter_code
_entity_poly.pdbx_strand_id
1 'polypeptide(L)'
;GASPLIMFSHIAKRNIDSMMIGNTLALLLISAILIAVLRSFKLGLISTVPNLVPMFMTFGLWGWVVGEIGLAVSVVAPVALGIIVDDTVHFLSKFRRARVELGKTTEEAIRYSFHTVGPALFLTSLILVCGFLVLTFSGFRMNVQLGYMTTISIIFALLADFLFLPTLIMKLSNPITENKRHP
;
A
#
# COMPACT_ATOMS: atom_id res chain seq x y z
N GLY A 1 12.69 -27.93 32.27
CA GLY A 1 12.40 -26.49 32.18
C GLY A 1 12.79 -26.03 30.80
N ALA A 2 11.85 -25.47 30.02
CA ALA A 2 12.21 -24.88 28.74
C ALA A 2 13.13 -23.68 29.00
N SER A 3 14.31 -23.66 28.37
CA SER A 3 15.23 -22.54 28.44
C SER A 3 14.50 -21.25 28.02
N PRO A 4 14.74 -20.08 28.66
CA PRO A 4 14.14 -18.80 28.26
C PRO A 4 14.25 -18.52 26.75
N LEU A 5 15.33 -18.97 26.13
CA LEU A 5 15.58 -18.88 24.69
C LEU A 5 14.52 -19.62 23.86
N ILE A 6 14.06 -20.79 24.31
CA ILE A 6 13.00 -21.56 23.65
C ILE A 6 11.66 -20.81 23.76
N MET A 7 11.34 -20.22 24.93
CA MET A 7 10.14 -19.39 25.08
C MET A 7 10.18 -18.17 24.15
N PHE A 8 11.30 -17.44 24.08
CA PHE A 8 11.45 -16.31 23.15
C PHE A 8 11.30 -16.72 21.69
N SER A 9 11.90 -17.84 21.27
CA SER A 9 11.74 -18.35 19.90
C SER A 9 10.29 -18.72 19.58
N HIS A 10 9.55 -19.26 20.56
CA HIS A 10 8.15 -19.66 20.39
C HIS A 10 7.23 -18.44 20.30
N ILE A 11 7.48 -17.40 21.12
CA ILE A 11 6.78 -16.11 21.05
C ILE A 11 7.04 -15.44 19.70
N ALA A 12 8.31 -15.40 19.26
CA ALA A 12 8.69 -14.82 17.98
C ALA A 12 8.00 -15.54 16.81
N LYS A 13 8.03 -16.87 16.79
CA LYS A 13 7.36 -17.67 15.75
C LYS A 13 5.85 -17.43 15.73
N ARG A 14 5.19 -17.48 16.89
CA ARG A 14 3.76 -17.21 17.00
C ARG A 14 3.38 -15.79 16.56
N ASN A 15 4.24 -14.82 16.83
CA ASN A 15 4.04 -13.44 16.37
C ASN A 15 4.11 -13.36 14.84
N ILE A 16 5.13 -13.97 14.22
CA ILE A 16 5.27 -14.03 12.76
C ILE A 16 4.03 -14.65 12.12
N ASP A 17 3.59 -15.82 12.62
CA ASP A 17 2.40 -16.50 12.10
C ASP A 17 1.15 -15.63 12.23
N SER A 18 0.98 -14.97 13.38
CA SER A 18 -0.18 -14.09 13.63
C SER A 18 -0.17 -12.86 12.73
N MET A 19 0.99 -12.27 12.47
CA MET A 19 1.14 -11.11 11.57
C MET A 19 0.89 -11.48 10.11
N MET A 20 1.32 -12.66 9.68
CA MET A 20 1.07 -13.15 8.31
C MET A 20 -0.42 -13.40 8.06
N ILE A 21 -1.11 -14.05 9.02
CA ILE A 21 -2.56 -14.23 8.97
C ILE A 21 -3.27 -12.87 9.02
N GLY A 22 -2.85 -11.99 9.93
CA GLY A 22 -3.39 -10.64 10.08
C GLY A 22 -3.26 -9.81 8.80
N ASN A 23 -2.10 -9.84 8.14
CA ASN A 23 -1.87 -9.13 6.88
C ASN A 23 -2.77 -9.65 5.75
N THR A 24 -2.95 -10.96 5.67
CA THR A 24 -3.85 -11.59 4.68
C THR A 24 -5.31 -11.17 4.93
N LEU A 25 -5.75 -11.18 6.19
CA LEU A 25 -7.09 -10.73 6.56
C LEU A 25 -7.27 -9.23 6.28
N ALA A 26 -6.26 -8.41 6.56
CA ALA A 26 -6.27 -6.98 6.28
C ALA A 26 -6.43 -6.70 4.77
N LEU A 27 -5.69 -7.41 3.91
CA LEU A 27 -5.85 -7.33 2.45
C LEU A 27 -7.29 -7.59 2.01
N LEU A 28 -7.93 -8.62 2.56
CA LEU A 28 -9.32 -8.98 2.24
C LEU A 28 -10.29 -7.88 2.69
N LEU A 29 -10.14 -7.39 3.92
CA LEU A 29 -10.99 -6.33 4.46
C LEU A 29 -10.84 -5.02 3.70
N ILE A 30 -9.62 -4.63 3.38
CA ILE A 30 -9.33 -3.43 2.58
C ILE A 30 -9.93 -3.55 1.19
N SER A 31 -9.77 -4.72 0.55
CA SER A 31 -10.39 -4.96 -0.76
C SER A 31 -11.91 -4.81 -0.67
N ALA A 32 -12.55 -5.33 0.38
CA ALA A 32 -13.99 -5.16 0.60
C ALA A 32 -14.38 -3.69 0.82
N ILE A 33 -13.60 -2.92 1.59
CA ILE A 33 -13.81 -1.49 1.81
C ILE A 33 -13.66 -0.72 0.49
N LEU A 34 -12.63 -0.98 -0.30
CA LEU A 34 -12.42 -0.33 -1.60
C LEU A 34 -13.55 -0.64 -2.59
N ILE A 35 -14.05 -1.88 -2.62
CA ILE A 35 -15.24 -2.24 -3.40
C ILE A 35 -16.45 -1.42 -2.96
N ALA A 36 -16.66 -1.27 -1.65
CA ALA A 36 -17.77 -0.48 -1.10
C ALA A 36 -17.64 1.02 -1.41
N VAL A 37 -16.44 1.59 -1.26
CA VAL A 37 -16.15 3.00 -1.53
C VAL A 37 -16.30 3.31 -3.01
N LEU A 38 -15.79 2.46 -3.90
CA LEU A 38 -15.84 2.63 -5.34
C LEU A 38 -17.20 2.25 -5.94
N ARG A 39 -18.04 1.52 -5.20
CA ARG A 39 -19.29 0.89 -5.68
C ARG A 39 -19.09 0.08 -6.97
N SER A 40 -17.91 -0.51 -7.15
CA SER A 40 -17.56 -1.26 -8.35
C SER A 40 -16.61 -2.38 -8.00
N PHE A 41 -17.09 -3.62 -8.16
CA PHE A 41 -16.32 -4.82 -7.85
C PHE A 41 -15.06 -4.95 -8.74
N LYS A 42 -15.17 -4.58 -10.02
CA LYS A 42 -14.04 -4.59 -10.96
C LYS A 42 -12.96 -3.58 -10.55
N LEU A 43 -13.35 -2.37 -10.14
CA LEU A 43 -12.39 -1.34 -9.72
C LEU A 43 -11.71 -1.72 -8.40
N GLY A 44 -12.46 -2.26 -7.44
CA GLY A 44 -11.91 -2.71 -6.16
C GLY A 44 -10.90 -3.85 -6.31
N LEU A 45 -11.20 -4.89 -7.08
CA LEU A 45 -10.27 -6.02 -7.27
C LEU A 45 -9.01 -5.62 -8.03
N ILE A 46 -9.12 -4.67 -8.96
CA ILE A 46 -7.99 -4.17 -9.74
C ILE A 46 -7.12 -3.20 -8.92
N SER A 47 -7.72 -2.45 -7.98
CA SER A 47 -6.95 -1.62 -7.02
C SER A 47 -6.08 -2.44 -6.06
N THR A 48 -6.30 -3.75 -5.96
CA THR A 48 -5.38 -4.63 -5.22
C THR A 48 -4.01 -4.74 -5.90
N VAL A 49 -3.92 -4.56 -7.23
CA VAL A 49 -2.65 -4.62 -7.98
C VAL A 49 -1.65 -3.54 -7.55
N PRO A 50 -1.97 -2.24 -7.58
CA PRO A 50 -1.03 -1.20 -7.14
C PRO A 50 -0.69 -1.32 -5.65
N ASN A 51 -1.53 -1.96 -4.84
CA ASN A 51 -1.22 -2.25 -3.43
C ASN A 51 -0.22 -3.41 -3.26
N LEU A 52 -0.31 -4.43 -4.10
CA LEU A 52 0.53 -5.62 -4.01
C LEU A 52 1.91 -5.43 -4.65
N VAL A 53 2.00 -4.67 -5.74
CA VAL A 53 3.26 -4.43 -6.46
C VAL A 53 4.38 -3.88 -5.56
N PRO A 54 4.21 -2.78 -4.80
CA PRO A 54 5.25 -2.25 -3.91
C PRO A 54 5.57 -3.21 -2.76
N MET A 55 4.58 -3.95 -2.26
CA MET A 55 4.78 -5.00 -1.27
C MET A 55 5.69 -6.11 -1.81
N PHE A 56 5.40 -6.65 -3.00
CA PHE A 56 6.22 -7.67 -3.63
C PHE A 56 7.60 -7.16 -4.01
N MET A 57 7.73 -5.91 -4.48
CA MET A 57 9.04 -5.32 -4.78
C MET A 57 9.90 -5.20 -3.51
N THR A 58 9.30 -4.76 -2.40
CA THR A 58 10.01 -4.61 -1.12
C THR A 58 10.45 -5.95 -0.57
N PHE A 59 9.53 -6.93 -0.47
CA PHE A 59 9.86 -8.25 0.03
C PHE A 59 10.75 -9.05 -0.91
N GLY A 60 10.60 -8.86 -2.23
CA GLY A 60 11.47 -9.46 -3.24
C GLY A 60 12.91 -8.94 -3.14
N LEU A 61 13.08 -7.61 -3.01
CA LEU A 61 14.39 -7.01 -2.80
C LEU A 61 15.01 -7.49 -1.47
N TRP A 62 14.21 -7.54 -0.40
CA TRP A 62 14.69 -8.03 0.89
C TRP A 62 15.10 -9.51 0.85
N GLY A 63 14.28 -10.36 0.23
CA GLY A 63 14.58 -11.77 0.03
C GLY A 63 15.85 -11.99 -0.78
N TRP A 64 16.14 -11.11 -1.74
CA TRP A 64 17.37 -11.18 -2.53
C TRP A 64 18.61 -10.71 -1.76
N VAL A 65 18.51 -9.66 -0.95
CA VAL A 65 19.65 -9.07 -0.22
C VAL A 65 19.96 -9.81 1.09
N VAL A 66 18.93 -10.22 1.83
CA VAL A 66 19.07 -10.76 3.21
C VAL A 66 18.68 -12.22 3.31
N GLY A 67 17.70 -12.68 2.52
CA GLY A 67 17.30 -14.10 2.47
C GLY A 67 16.53 -14.64 3.70
N GLU A 68 16.35 -13.84 4.76
CA GLU A 68 15.71 -14.27 6.00
C GLU A 68 14.44 -13.46 6.32
N ILE A 69 13.36 -14.17 6.66
CA ILE A 69 12.12 -13.60 7.19
C ILE A 69 12.18 -13.70 8.72
N GLY A 70 12.56 -12.59 9.35
CA GLY A 70 12.58 -12.46 10.81
C GLY A 70 11.39 -11.66 11.36
N LEU A 71 11.41 -11.41 12.67
CA LEU A 71 10.38 -10.64 13.38
C LEU A 71 10.25 -9.20 12.85
N ALA A 72 11.36 -8.57 12.43
CA ALA A 72 11.33 -7.24 11.80
C ALA A 72 10.47 -7.25 10.51
N VAL A 73 10.72 -8.23 9.64
CA VAL A 73 10.05 -8.40 8.34
C VAL A 73 8.55 -8.65 8.53
N SER A 74 8.17 -9.46 9.52
CA SER A 74 6.76 -9.74 9.80
C SER A 74 5.99 -8.51 10.31
N VAL A 75 6.67 -7.58 10.98
CA VAL A 75 6.07 -6.31 11.43
C VAL A 75 6.00 -5.29 10.28
N VAL A 76 7.00 -5.27 9.38
CA VAL A 76 7.00 -4.35 8.23
C VAL A 76 5.83 -4.63 7.29
N ALA A 77 5.44 -5.88 7.07
CA ALA A 77 4.35 -6.25 6.15
C ALA A 77 3.03 -5.50 6.43
N PRO A 78 2.43 -5.59 7.63
CA PRO A 78 1.19 -4.89 7.92
C PRO A 78 1.37 -3.36 7.98
N VAL A 79 2.53 -2.85 8.40
CA VAL A 79 2.83 -1.40 8.43
C VAL A 79 2.86 -0.84 7.01
N ALA A 80 3.65 -1.45 6.13
CA ALA A 80 3.77 -1.08 4.73
C ALA A 80 2.40 -1.15 4.03
N LEU A 81 1.66 -2.24 4.25
CA LEU A 81 0.32 -2.41 3.71
C LEU A 81 -0.62 -1.27 4.10
N GLY A 82 -0.63 -0.90 5.38
CA GLY A 82 -1.49 0.18 5.87
C GLY A 82 -1.21 1.51 5.18
N ILE A 83 0.08 1.85 4.97
CA ILE A 83 0.49 3.08 4.30
C ILE A 83 0.09 3.05 2.82
N ILE A 84 0.46 1.98 2.09
CA ILE A 84 0.16 1.80 0.67
C ILE A 84 -1.35 1.93 0.39
N VAL A 85 -2.15 1.32 1.26
CA VAL A 85 -3.61 1.33 1.11
C VAL A 85 -4.20 2.70 1.40
N ASP A 86 -3.69 3.42 2.40
CA ASP A 86 -4.17 4.77 2.74
C ASP A 86 -4.05 5.72 1.55
N ASP A 87 -2.88 5.71 0.89
CA ASP A 87 -2.60 6.53 -0.29
C ASP A 87 -3.58 6.24 -1.43
N THR A 88 -3.80 4.94 -1.71
CA THR A 88 -4.77 4.48 -2.72
C THR A 88 -6.20 4.88 -2.37
N VAL A 89 -6.62 4.74 -1.10
CA VAL A 89 -7.98 5.12 -0.64
C VAL A 89 -8.21 6.61 -0.83
N HIS A 90 -7.26 7.46 -0.45
CA HIS A 90 -7.35 8.91 -0.61
C HIS A 90 -7.44 9.32 -2.08
N PHE A 91 -6.61 8.73 -2.94
CA PHE A 91 -6.66 8.99 -4.37
C PHE A 91 -8.00 8.56 -4.99
N LEU A 92 -8.41 7.32 -4.77
CA LEU A 92 -9.61 6.73 -5.36
C LEU A 92 -10.90 7.41 -4.87
N SER A 93 -10.91 7.89 -3.62
CA SER A 93 -12.03 8.67 -3.09
C SER A 93 -12.21 9.99 -3.85
N LYS A 94 -11.12 10.72 -4.14
CA LYS A 94 -11.20 11.94 -4.97
C LYS A 94 -11.51 11.65 -6.42
N PHE A 95 -11.01 10.53 -6.96
CA PHE A 95 -11.34 10.10 -8.31
C PHE A 95 -12.84 9.82 -8.45
N ARG A 96 -13.41 9.07 -7.51
CA ARG A 96 -14.85 8.81 -7.49
C ARG A 96 -15.65 10.09 -7.33
N ARG A 97 -15.23 10.99 -6.44
CA ARG A 97 -15.87 12.31 -6.29
C ARG A 97 -15.90 13.08 -7.60
N ALA A 98 -14.78 13.12 -8.33
CA ALA A 98 -14.72 13.76 -9.64
C ALA A 98 -15.63 13.11 -10.69
N ARG A 99 -15.74 11.77 -10.69
CA ARG A 99 -16.60 11.03 -11.64
C ARG A 99 -18.09 11.13 -11.32
N VAL A 100 -18.45 11.08 -10.04
CA VAL A 100 -19.85 10.95 -9.60
C VAL A 100 -20.48 12.30 -9.26
N GLU A 101 -19.76 13.17 -8.54
CA GLU A 101 -20.29 14.46 -8.10
C GLU A 101 -20.02 15.57 -9.11
N LEU A 102 -18.84 15.56 -9.75
CA LEU A 102 -18.44 16.63 -10.69
C LEU A 102 -18.68 16.26 -12.17
N GLY A 103 -19.14 15.03 -12.46
CA GLY A 103 -19.44 14.58 -13.82
C GLY A 103 -18.25 14.58 -14.79
N LYS A 104 -17.01 14.62 -14.29
CA LYS A 104 -15.79 14.73 -15.10
C LYS A 104 -15.55 13.47 -15.94
N THR A 105 -14.89 13.61 -17.09
CA THR A 105 -14.39 12.45 -17.84
C THR A 105 -13.31 11.71 -17.03
N THR A 106 -12.90 10.52 -17.43
CA THR A 106 -11.93 9.75 -16.64
C THR A 106 -10.56 10.41 -16.61
N GLU A 107 -10.08 10.94 -17.73
CA GLU A 107 -8.82 11.69 -17.76
C GLU A 107 -8.89 12.93 -16.87
N GLU A 108 -10.00 13.67 -16.92
CA GLU A 108 -10.22 14.83 -16.07
C GLU A 108 -10.30 14.47 -14.59
N ALA A 109 -10.92 13.34 -14.24
CA ALA A 109 -11.00 12.85 -12.88
C ALA A 109 -9.65 12.37 -12.34
N ILE A 110 -8.83 11.72 -13.18
CA ILE A 110 -7.44 11.36 -12.83
C ILE A 110 -6.65 12.64 -12.57
N ARG A 111 -6.67 13.60 -13.51
CA ARG A 111 -5.97 14.89 -13.35
C ARG A 111 -6.41 15.65 -12.11
N TYR A 112 -7.72 15.71 -11.86
CA TYR A 112 -8.27 16.33 -10.64
C TYR A 112 -7.74 15.66 -9.37
N SER A 113 -7.71 14.33 -9.34
CA SER A 113 -7.25 13.56 -8.18
C SER A 113 -5.76 13.75 -7.94
N PHE A 114 -4.93 13.71 -9.00
CA PHE A 114 -3.51 14.01 -8.91
C PHE A 114 -3.24 15.42 -8.40
N HIS A 115 -3.95 16.42 -8.93
CA HIS A 115 -3.76 17.81 -8.51
C HIS A 115 -4.24 18.05 -7.05
N THR A 116 -5.24 17.30 -6.60
CA THR A 116 -5.82 17.50 -5.25
C THR A 116 -5.06 16.72 -4.18
N VAL A 117 -4.66 15.48 -4.47
CA VAL A 117 -4.09 14.56 -3.47
C VAL A 117 -2.60 14.34 -3.68
N GLY A 118 -2.09 14.42 -4.91
CA GLY A 118 -0.68 14.13 -5.23
C GLY A 118 0.33 14.89 -4.35
N PRO A 119 0.21 16.22 -4.15
CA PRO A 119 1.10 16.95 -3.25
C PRO A 119 1.01 16.47 -1.79
N ALA A 120 -0.18 16.09 -1.34
CA ALA A 120 -0.38 15.58 0.01
C ALA A 120 0.28 14.20 0.17
N LEU A 121 0.08 13.27 -0.77
CA LEU A 121 0.70 11.94 -0.77
C LEU A 121 2.24 12.03 -0.79
N PHE A 122 2.78 12.95 -1.59
CA PHE A 122 4.22 13.17 -1.63
C PHE A 122 4.76 13.67 -0.28
N LEU A 123 4.07 14.63 0.34
CA LEU A 123 4.49 15.20 1.61
C LEU A 123 4.39 14.18 2.76
N THR A 124 3.29 13.42 2.85
CA THR A 124 3.14 12.37 3.86
C THR A 124 4.18 11.28 3.70
N SER A 125 4.43 10.84 2.45
CA SER A 125 5.48 9.87 2.14
C SER A 125 6.86 10.38 2.54
N LEU A 126 7.18 11.64 2.27
CA LEU A 126 8.45 12.24 2.65
C LEU A 126 8.62 12.29 4.18
N ILE A 127 7.58 12.69 4.91
CA ILE A 127 7.58 12.70 6.37
C ILE A 127 7.79 11.29 6.93
N LEU A 128 7.09 10.29 6.39
CA LEU A 128 7.22 8.89 6.80
C LEU A 128 8.63 8.36 6.49
N VAL A 129 9.16 8.61 5.30
CA VAL A 129 10.54 8.23 4.92
C VAL A 129 11.55 8.81 5.90
N CYS A 130 11.46 10.10 6.21
CA CYS A 130 12.32 10.74 7.20
C CYS A 130 12.16 10.11 8.59
N GLY A 131 10.93 9.84 9.03
CA GLY A 131 10.64 9.20 10.32
C GLY A 131 11.22 7.79 10.44
N PHE A 132 11.07 6.96 9.42
CA PHE A 132 11.62 5.60 9.40
C PHE A 132 13.15 5.58 9.23
N LEU A 133 13.73 6.57 8.52
CA LEU A 133 15.19 6.74 8.45
C LEU A 133 15.79 7.04 9.83
N VAL A 134 15.09 7.75 10.72
CA VAL A 134 15.59 7.95 12.09
C VAL A 134 15.77 6.61 12.82
N LEU A 135 14.92 5.60 12.55
CA LEU A 135 15.06 4.28 13.16
C LEU A 135 16.33 3.53 12.73
N THR A 136 16.92 3.88 11.58
CA THR A 136 18.16 3.23 11.11
C THR A 136 19.37 3.59 11.97
N PHE A 137 19.29 4.65 12.77
CA PHE A 137 20.34 5.02 13.74
C PHE A 137 20.22 4.26 15.08
N SER A 138 19.23 3.37 15.23
CA SER A 138 19.03 2.63 16.47
C SER A 138 20.13 1.60 16.73
N GLY A 139 20.58 1.45 17.98
CA GLY A 139 21.50 0.37 18.38
C GLY A 139 20.88 -1.03 18.36
N PHE A 140 19.56 -1.14 18.18
CA PHE A 140 18.86 -2.41 18.12
C PHE A 140 18.61 -2.85 16.69
N ARG A 141 19.19 -3.99 16.27
CA ARG A 141 19.16 -4.47 14.88
C ARG A 141 17.74 -4.57 14.29
N MET A 142 16.76 -4.95 15.10
CA MET A 142 15.36 -5.03 14.63
C MET A 142 14.81 -3.67 14.19
N ASN A 143 15.12 -2.59 14.91
CA ASN A 143 14.68 -1.24 14.55
C ASN A 143 15.36 -0.76 13.27
N VAL A 144 16.66 -1.08 13.12
CA VAL A 144 17.42 -0.74 11.90
C VAL A 144 16.81 -1.41 10.68
N GLN A 145 16.51 -2.72 10.78
CA GLN A 145 15.87 -3.47 9.70
C GLN A 145 14.47 -2.92 9.38
N LEU A 146 13.68 -2.60 10.41
CA LEU A 146 12.35 -2.02 10.24
C LEU A 146 12.43 -0.66 9.54
N GLY A 147 13.38 0.20 9.94
CA GLY A 147 13.63 1.50 9.30
C GLY A 147 13.96 1.36 7.82
N TYR A 148 14.98 0.56 7.47
CA TYR A 148 15.38 0.35 6.08
C TYR A 148 14.25 -0.23 5.23
N MET A 149 13.60 -1.30 5.68
CA MET A 149 12.57 -1.96 4.88
C MET A 149 11.34 -1.07 4.68
N THR A 150 10.91 -0.35 5.72
CA THR A 150 9.73 0.50 5.61
C THR A 150 10.00 1.71 4.72
N THR A 151 11.19 2.32 4.83
CA THR A 151 11.61 3.41 3.93
C THR A 151 11.60 2.96 2.46
N ILE A 152 12.20 1.81 2.15
CA ILE A 152 12.17 1.25 0.78
C ILE A 152 10.73 1.01 0.32
N SER A 153 9.90 0.45 1.22
CA SER A 153 8.50 0.18 0.90
C SER A 153 7.71 1.43 0.55
N ILE A 154 7.90 2.53 1.29
CA ILE A 154 7.19 3.79 1.04
C ILE A 154 7.64 4.39 -0.29
N ILE A 155 8.94 4.34 -0.59
CA ILE A 155 9.46 4.85 -1.88
C ILE A 155 8.85 4.06 -3.04
N PHE A 156 8.83 2.73 -2.93
CA PHE A 156 8.21 1.88 -3.94
C PHE A 156 6.69 2.08 -4.02
N ALA A 157 6.01 2.31 -2.90
CA ALA A 157 4.59 2.63 -2.86
C ALA A 157 4.27 3.91 -3.64
N LEU A 158 4.98 5.00 -3.31
CA LEU A 158 4.78 6.29 -3.97
C LEU A 158 5.04 6.22 -5.47
N LEU A 159 6.11 5.52 -5.88
CA LEU A 159 6.38 5.27 -7.29
C LEU A 159 5.28 4.42 -7.94
N ALA A 160 4.83 3.38 -7.25
CA ALA A 160 3.78 2.51 -7.76
C ALA A 160 2.46 3.27 -7.95
N ASP A 161 2.07 4.10 -6.99
CA ASP A 161 0.84 4.88 -7.05
C ASP A 161 0.88 5.95 -8.14
N PHE A 162 2.02 6.62 -8.33
CA PHE A 162 2.11 7.66 -9.36
C PHE A 162 2.23 7.09 -10.79
N LEU A 163 2.81 5.89 -10.96
CA LEU A 163 2.98 5.27 -12.28
C LEU A 163 1.82 4.32 -12.66
N PHE A 164 1.44 3.43 -11.75
CA PHE A 164 0.50 2.34 -12.04
C PHE A 164 -0.95 2.78 -11.85
N LEU A 165 -1.27 3.56 -10.82
CA LEU A 165 -2.65 3.97 -10.55
C LEU A 165 -3.30 4.73 -11.74
N PRO A 166 -2.68 5.75 -12.36
CA PRO A 166 -3.28 6.44 -13.51
C PRO A 166 -3.41 5.53 -14.72
N THR A 167 -2.38 4.72 -15.01
CA THR A 167 -2.37 3.84 -16.19
C THR A 167 -3.41 2.73 -16.08
N LEU A 168 -3.60 2.15 -14.89
CA LEU A 168 -4.66 1.19 -14.60
C LEU A 168 -6.05 1.82 -14.74
N ILE A 169 -6.27 3.00 -14.17
CA ILE A 169 -7.57 3.68 -14.27
C ILE A 169 -7.88 4.07 -15.73
N MET A 170 -6.88 4.55 -16.49
CA MET A 170 -7.05 4.97 -17.88
C MET A 170 -7.38 3.78 -18.80
N LYS A 171 -6.63 2.69 -18.69
CA LYS A 171 -6.86 1.46 -19.49
C LYS A 171 -8.20 0.80 -19.15
N LEU A 172 -8.63 0.91 -17.89
CA LEU A 172 -9.86 0.29 -17.41
C LEU A 172 -11.11 1.13 -17.69
N SER A 173 -10.96 2.45 -17.75
CA SER A 173 -12.05 3.35 -18.06
C SER A 173 -12.19 3.67 -19.56
N ASN A 174 -11.72 2.77 -20.44
CA ASN A 174 -11.92 2.88 -21.88
C ASN A 174 -13.33 3.42 -22.24
N PRO A 175 -13.45 4.25 -23.30
CA PRO A 175 -14.56 5.19 -23.56
C PRO A 175 -15.94 4.56 -23.84
N ILE A 176 -16.07 3.24 -23.69
CA ILE A 176 -17.31 2.49 -23.95
C ILE A 176 -18.45 2.91 -22.99
N THR A 177 -18.12 3.45 -21.81
CA THR A 177 -19.13 4.02 -20.89
C THR A 177 -19.42 5.51 -21.14
N GLU A 178 -18.63 6.16 -21.99
CA GLU A 178 -18.78 7.58 -22.34
C GLU A 178 -19.85 7.77 -23.43
N ASN A 179 -19.97 6.82 -24.36
CA ASN A 179 -20.93 6.86 -25.47
C ASN A 179 -22.39 6.47 -25.12
N LYS A 180 -22.76 6.40 -23.83
CA LYS A 180 -24.14 6.06 -23.41
C LYS A 180 -24.82 7.10 -22.52
N ARG A 181 -24.20 8.27 -22.31
CA ARG A 181 -24.76 9.30 -21.41
C ARG A 181 -25.06 10.66 -22.07
N HIS A 182 -24.95 10.75 -23.39
CA HIS A 182 -25.38 11.93 -24.14
C HIS A 182 -26.54 11.57 -25.08
N PRO A 183 -27.81 11.72 -24.66
CA PRO A 183 -28.90 12.12 -25.54
C PRO A 183 -28.85 13.63 -25.83
#